data_AF-A0A517NXZ0-F1
#
_entry.id   AF-A0A517NXZ0-F1
#
_cell.length_a   1.000
_cell.length_b   1.000
_cell.length_c   1.000
_cell.angle_alpha   90.00
_cell.angle_beta   90.00
_cell.angle_gamma   90.00
#
_symmetry.space_group_name_H-M   'P 1'
#
loop_
_entity.id
_entity.type
_entity.pdbx_description
1 polymer ?
#
loop_
_entity_poly.entity_id
_entity_poly.type
_entity_poly.pdbx_seq_one_letter_code
_entity_poly.pdbx_strand_id
1 'polypeptide(L)' 'MSRRGNCYDNAPMESFFKSYKVEEANEIYETHEHATRGVSDYIEGFYNSVRKHSSLV' A
#
# COMPACT_ATOMS: atom_id res chain seq x y z
N MET A 1 2.06 -20.62 5.55
CA MET A 1 2.62 -21.43 4.45
C MET A 1 2.35 -20.69 3.14
N SER A 2 3.27 -19.82 2.71
CA SER A 2 3.23 -19.19 1.39
C SER A 2 4.07 -20.02 0.42
N ARG A 3 3.46 -20.55 -0.64
CA ARG A 3 4.14 -21.38 -1.66
C ARG A 3 4.57 -20.46 -2.80
N ARG A 4 5.83 -20.58 -3.28
CA ARG A 4 6.29 -19.87 -4.48
C ARG A 4 5.30 -20.13 -5.63
N GLY A 5 4.67 -19.06 -6.14
CA GLY A 5 3.68 -19.11 -7.22
C GLY A 5 2.22 -18.94 -6.80
N ASN A 6 1.92 -18.67 -5.52
CA ASN A 6 0.56 -18.25 -5.13
C ASN A 6 0.35 -16.76 -5.42
N CYS A 7 -0.23 -16.43 -6.58
CA CYS A 7 -0.55 -15.06 -6.96
C CYS A 7 -1.52 -14.37 -5.98
N TYR A 8 -2.34 -15.12 -5.25
CA TYR A 8 -3.25 -14.55 -4.25
C TYR A 8 -2.54 -14.13 -2.96
N ASP A 9 -1.38 -14.72 -2.65
CA ASP A 9 -0.57 -14.33 -1.49
C ASP A 9 0.13 -12.98 -1.74
N ASN A 10 0.49 -12.71 -3.00
CA ASN A 10 1.11 -11.46 -3.43
C ASN A 10 0.10 -10.41 -3.95
N ALA A 11 -1.09 -10.81 -4.41
CA ALA A 11 -2.12 -9.93 -4.94
C ALA A 11 -2.47 -8.70 -4.08
N PRO A 12 -2.64 -8.81 -2.73
CA PRO A 12 -2.89 -7.64 -1.90
C PRO A 12 -1.67 -6.70 -1.86
N MET A 13 -0.46 -7.26 -1.81
CA MET A 13 0.79 -6.50 -1.81
C MET A 13 1.01 -5.79 -3.16
N GLU A 14 0.77 -6.47 -4.29
CA GLU A 14 0.86 -5.89 -5.63
C GLU A 14 -0.18 -4.78 -5.84
N SER A 15 -1.41 -4.98 -5.34
CA SER A 15 -2.48 -3.98 -5.40
C SER A 15 -2.17 -2.75 -4.56
N PHE A 16 -1.55 -2.93 -3.39
CA PHE A 16 -1.03 -1.84 -2.57
C PHE A 16 0.06 -1.05 -3.30
N PHE A 17 1.13 -1.72 -3.75
CA PHE A 17 2.26 -1.02 -4.39
C PHE A 17 1.90 -0.35 -5.71
N LYS A 18 0.92 -0.88 -6.46
CA LYS A 18 0.40 -0.21 -7.65
C LYS A 18 -0.24 1.13 -7.29
N SER A 19 -1.08 1.16 -6.25
CA SER A 19 -1.75 2.37 -5.79
C SER A 19 -0.78 3.35 -5.15
N TYR A 20 0.04 2.86 -4.22
CA TYR A 20 1.02 3.67 -3.51
C TYR A 20 1.95 4.42 -4.47
N LYS A 21 2.40 3.76 -5.56
CA LYS A 21 3.27 4.40 -6.56
C LYS A 21 2.60 5.48 -7.42
N VAL A 22 1.29 5.35 -7.65
CA VAL A 22 0.52 6.32 -8.44
C VAL A 22 0.08 7.50 -7.59
N GLU A 23 -0.31 7.23 -6.35
CA GLU A 23 -1.02 8.17 -5.50
C GLU A 23 -0.10 8.93 -4.54
N GLU A 24 1.00 8.32 -4.05
CA GLU A 24 1.84 8.96 -3.04
C GLU A 24 3.36 8.91 -3.32
N ALA A 25 3.89 7.84 -3.91
CA ALA A 25 5.33 7.74 -4.17
C ALA A 25 5.85 8.66 -5.30
N ASN A 26 5.03 9.60 -5.78
CA ASN A 26 5.45 10.69 -6.67
C ASN A 26 5.99 11.90 -5.87
N GLU A 27 5.75 11.97 -4.57
CA GLU A 27 6.28 13.05 -3.72
C GLU A 27 7.76 12.87 -3.40
N ILE A 28 8.50 13.98 -3.44
CA ILE A 28 9.90 14.03 -3.02
C ILE A 28 9.92 14.33 -1.52
N TYR A 29 10.26 13.32 -0.73
CA TYR A 29 10.49 13.47 0.70
C TYR A 29 11.90 14.02 0.97
N GLU A 30 12.00 15.04 1.81
CA GLU A 30 13.30 15.65 2.16
C GLU A 30 14.17 14.72 3.02
N THR A 31 13.54 13.90 3.88
CA THR A 31 14.21 12.97 4.79
C THR A 31 13.52 11.61 4.78
N HIS A 32 14.29 10.59 5.14
CA HIS A 32 13.77 9.24 5.32
C HIS A 32 12.69 9.15 6.42
N GLU A 33 12.82 9.94 7.48
CA GLU A 33 11.82 10.01 8.55
C GLU A 33 10.49 10.59 8.05
N HIS A 34 10.55 11.63 7.20
CA HIS A 34 9.36 12.20 6.61
C HIS A 34 8.66 11.22 5.67
N ALA A 35 9.44 10.50 4.85
CA ALA A 35 8.90 9.42 4.01
C ALA A 35 8.23 8.31 4.84
N THR A 36 8.86 7.90 5.94
CA THR A 36 8.31 6.84 6.81
C THR A 36 6.99 7.24 7.45
N ARG A 37 6.88 8.51 7.87
CA ARG A 37 5.66 9.06 8.42
C ARG A 37 4.57 9.21 7.36
N GLY A 38 4.91 9.69 6.16
CA GLY A 38 3.98 9.78 5.03
C GLY A 38 3.40 8.41 4.67
N VAL A 39 4.26 7.41 4.49
CA VAL A 39 3.85 6.02 4.22
C VAL A 39 2.89 5.50 5.29
N SER A 40 3.18 5.74 6.58
CA SER A 40 2.30 5.27 7.67
C SER A 40 0.95 5.98 7.64
N ASP A 41 0.95 7.30 7.44
CA ASP A 41 -0.28 8.10 7.32
C ASP A 41 -1.13 7.67 6.13
N TYR A 42 -0.53 7.41 4.98
CA TYR A 42 -1.24 6.88 3.82
C TYR A 42 -1.79 5.48 4.06
N ILE A 43 -1.04 4.58 4.69
CA ILE A 43 -1.52 3.23 4.98
C ILE A 43 -2.71 3.28 5.95
N GLU A 44 -2.59 3.98 7.07
CA GLU A 44 -3.59 3.98 8.15
C GLU A 44 -4.75 4.96 7.89
N GLY A 45 -4.42 6.16 7.40
CA GLY A 45 -5.35 7.27 7.20
C GLY A 45 -6.11 7.23 5.87
N PHE A 46 -5.53 6.66 4.81
CA PHE A 46 -6.13 6.67 3.47
C PHE A 46 -6.41 5.27 2.90
N TYR A 47 -5.38 4.44 2.74
CA TYR A 47 -5.48 3.14 2.07
C TYR A 47 -6.43 2.20 2.82
N ASN A 48 -6.21 1.97 4.12
CA ASN A 48 -7.05 1.06 4.91
C ASN A 48 -8.43 1.64 5.25
N SER A 49 -8.57 2.97 5.31
CA SER A 49 -9.83 3.64 5.64
C SER A 49 -10.80 3.71 4.45
N VAL A 50 -10.28 4.01 3.24
CA VAL A 50 -11.04 4.16 2.00
C VAL A 50 -11.21 2.82 1.28
N ARG A 51 -10.19 1.95 1.28
CA ARG A 51 -10.29 0.59 0.75
C ARG A 51 -10.56 -0.43 1.86
N LYS A 52 -11.63 -0.25 2.62
CA LYS A 52 -12.23 -1.37 3.35
C LYS A 52 -12.71 -2.40 2.32
N HIS A 53 -11.89 -3.44 2.11
CA HIS A 53 -12.21 -4.67 1.38
C HIS A 53 -13.27 -4.52 0.27
N SER A 54 -12.86 -4.06 -0.91
CA SER A 54 -13.72 -4.14 -2.11
C SER A 54 -13.96 -5.60 -2.59
N SER A 55 -13.67 -6.60 -1.76
CA SER A 55 -13.84 -8.03 -2.04
C SER A 55 -14.67 -8.76 -0.98
N LEU A 56 -15.56 -8.07 -0.26
CA LEU A 56 -16.68 -8.71 0.43
C LEU A 56 -17.98 -8.45 -0.34
N VAL A 57 -18.08 -9.07 -1.52
CA VAL A 57 -19.36 -9.50 -2.10
C VAL A 57 -19.16 -10.86 -2.73
#